data_AF-A0A2M7PJB7-F1
#
_entry.id   AF-A0A2M7PJB7-F1
#
_cell.length_a   1.000
_cell.length_b   1.000
_cell.length_c   1.000
_cell.angle_alpha   90.00
_cell.angle_beta   90.00
_cell.angle_gamma   90.00
#
_symmetry.space_group_name_H-M   'P 1'
#
loop_
_entity.id
_entity.type
_entity.pdbx_description
1 polymer ?
#
loop_
_entity_poly.entity_id
_entity_poly.type
_entity_poly.pdbx_seq_one_letter_code
_entity_poly.pdbx_strand_id
1 'polypeptide(L)'
;MDNLIRFQDLQMHSAFSDFLIALSDARLVHYASDLLPELELTNEVDFMLSIQKAKLVMATLHMPVEEHFRRIYRTREGLVYCDYKLSHVAYILVGINGDVSNKKVASIQYELIKRLLSIK
;
A
#
# COMPACT_ATOMS: atom_id res chain seq x y z
N MET A 1 -1.69 16.33 42.66
CA MET A 1 -0.43 17.06 42.45
C MET A 1 -0.12 17.02 40.96
N ASP A 2 -0.57 18.07 40.30
CA ASP A 2 -0.27 18.62 38.98
C ASP A 2 0.49 17.75 37.96
N ASN A 3 -0.29 17.09 37.08
CA ASN A 3 0.17 16.76 35.72
C ASN A 3 0.19 18.03 34.86
N LEU A 4 1.07 18.98 35.19
CA LEU A 4 1.33 20.15 34.37
C LEU A 4 2.28 19.76 33.22
N ILE A 5 1.71 19.26 32.12
CA ILE A 5 2.45 19.09 30.87
C ILE A 5 2.71 20.50 30.29
N ARG A 6 3.96 20.86 30.05
CA ARG A 6 4.28 22.18 29.48
C ARG A 6 3.86 22.21 28.01
N PHE A 7 3.32 23.34 27.56
CA PHE A 7 2.91 23.52 26.15
C PHE A 7 4.05 23.25 25.16
N GLN A 8 5.31 23.49 25.55
CA GLN A 8 6.49 23.15 24.75
C GLN A 8 6.70 21.64 24.58
N ASP A 9 6.40 20.84 25.61
CA ASP A 9 6.48 19.38 25.52
C ASP A 9 5.42 18.86 24.54
N LEU A 10 4.20 19.43 24.57
CA LEU A 10 3.13 19.11 23.61
C LEU A 10 3.51 19.48 22.16
N GLN A 11 4.16 20.63 21.94
CA GLN A 11 4.62 21.05 20.60
C GLN A 11 5.78 20.21 20.06
N MET A 12 6.74 19.80 20.91
CA MET A 12 7.79 18.88 20.49
C MET A 12 7.21 17.51 20.12
N HIS A 13 6.24 17.03 20.90
CA HIS A 13 5.53 15.79 20.58
C HIS A 13 4.77 15.88 19.25
N SER A 14 4.14 17.01 18.93
CA SER A 14 3.45 17.17 17.64
C SER A 14 4.44 17.21 16.46
N ALA A 15 5.53 17.98 16.56
CA ALA A 15 6.51 18.07 15.47
C ALA A 15 7.21 16.74 15.19
N PHE A 16 7.54 15.97 16.24
CA PHE A 16 8.12 14.64 16.07
C PHE A 16 7.12 13.64 15.48
N SER A 17 5.86 13.68 15.91
CA SER A 17 4.79 12.87 15.31
C SER A 17 4.61 13.18 13.82
N ASP A 18 4.56 14.45 13.46
CA ASP A 18 4.44 14.89 12.07
C ASP A 18 5.64 14.43 11.23
N PHE A 19 6.85 14.48 11.79
CA PHE A 19 8.05 13.95 11.15
C PHE A 19 7.95 12.44 10.90
N LEU A 20 7.50 11.65 11.89
CA LEU A 20 7.34 10.21 11.73
C LEU A 20 6.28 9.87 10.67
N ILE A 21 5.18 10.62 10.63
CA ILE A 21 4.15 10.48 9.60
C ILE A 21 4.75 10.79 8.23
N ALA A 22 5.45 11.93 8.08
CA ALA A 22 6.07 12.31 6.82
C ALA A 22 7.14 11.30 6.36
N LEU A 23 7.90 10.73 7.28
CA LEU A 23 8.89 9.69 6.99
C LEU A 23 8.23 8.39 6.51
N SER A 24 7.11 8.00 7.12
CA SER A 24 6.30 6.86 6.66
C SER A 24 5.72 7.11 5.27
N ASP A 25 5.14 8.29 5.07
CA ASP A 25 4.55 8.72 3.81
C ASP A 25 5.56 8.77 2.65
N ALA A 26 6.80 9.16 2.93
CA ALA A 26 7.88 9.19 1.95
C ALA A 26 8.22 7.80 1.38
N ARG A 27 7.84 6.71 2.08
CA ARG A 27 8.01 5.32 1.62
C ARG A 27 6.85 4.85 0.73
N LEU A 28 5.75 5.59 0.67
CA LEU A 28 4.57 5.28 -0.14
C LEU A 28 4.76 5.84 -1.56
N VAL A 29 5.58 5.15 -2.34
CA VAL A 29 6.11 5.64 -3.62
C VAL A 29 5.33 5.19 -4.86
N HIS A 30 4.37 4.27 -4.71
CA HIS A 30 3.58 3.74 -5.83
C HIS A 30 2.11 4.16 -5.71
N TYR A 31 1.44 4.46 -6.82
CA TYR A 31 -0.02 4.52 -6.83
C TYR A 31 -0.60 3.14 -7.13
N ALA A 32 -1.68 2.77 -6.46
CA ALA A 32 -2.37 1.52 -6.75
C ALA A 32 -2.94 1.53 -8.18
N SER A 33 -3.45 2.67 -8.65
CA SER A 33 -3.90 2.81 -10.04
C SER A 33 -2.83 2.52 -11.09
N ASP A 34 -1.53 2.60 -10.77
CA ASP A 34 -0.45 2.26 -11.70
C ASP A 34 -0.34 0.73 -11.92
N LEU A 35 -0.84 -0.10 -10.99
CA LEU A 35 -0.90 -1.57 -11.15
C LEU A 35 -1.95 -2.03 -12.17
N LEU A 36 -3.03 -1.27 -12.35
CA LEU A 36 -4.12 -1.65 -13.26
C LEU A 36 -3.60 -1.92 -14.69
N PRO A 37 -2.87 -0.98 -15.34
CA PRO A 37 -2.31 -1.24 -16.66
C PRO A 37 -1.23 -2.32 -16.63
N GLU A 38 -0.40 -2.40 -15.58
CA GLU A 38 0.68 -3.40 -15.48
C GLU A 38 0.17 -4.84 -15.38
N LEU A 39 -0.98 -5.02 -14.72
CA LEU A 39 -1.65 -6.31 -14.56
C LEU A 39 -2.67 -6.58 -15.68
N GLU A 40 -2.80 -5.68 -16.66
CA GLU A 40 -3.80 -5.74 -17.73
C GLU A 40 -5.23 -5.94 -17.17
N LEU A 41 -5.50 -5.34 -16.00
CA LEU A 41 -6.78 -5.45 -15.33
C LEU A 41 -7.75 -4.41 -15.88
N THR A 42 -8.94 -4.87 -16.24
CA THR A 42 -10.03 -4.02 -16.74
C THR A 42 -11.14 -3.82 -15.70
N ASN A 43 -11.11 -4.57 -14.60
CA ASN A 43 -12.15 -4.55 -13.57
C ASN A 43 -11.63 -3.95 -12.25
N GLU A 44 -12.14 -2.77 -11.88
CA GLU A 44 -11.81 -2.09 -10.63
C GLU A 44 -12.22 -2.90 -9.39
N VAL A 45 -13.30 -3.68 -9.47
CA VAL A 45 -13.79 -4.49 -8.33
C VAL A 45 -12.78 -5.56 -7.97
N ASP A 46 -12.25 -6.28 -8.96
CA ASP A 46 -11.25 -7.33 -8.77
C ASP A 46 -9.92 -6.74 -8.27
N PHE A 47 -9.58 -5.55 -8.75
CA PHE A 47 -8.41 -4.83 -8.26
C PHE A 47 -8.56 -4.43 -6.78
N MET A 48 -9.72 -3.92 -6.36
CA MET A 48 -9.98 -3.59 -4.97
C MET A 48 -9.94 -4.82 -4.07
N LEU A 49 -10.40 -5.98 -4.55
CA LEU A 49 -10.27 -7.25 -3.83
C LEU A 49 -8.79 -7.62 -3.61
N SER A 50 -7.93 -7.34 -4.58
CA SER A 50 -6.48 -7.57 -4.49
C SER A 50 -5.82 -6.71 -3.41
N ILE A 51 -6.26 -5.44 -3.29
CA ILE A 51 -5.86 -4.56 -2.18
C ILE A 51 -6.32 -5.12 -0.83
N GLN A 52 -7.58 -5.57 -0.74
CA GLN A 52 -8.11 -6.14 0.51
C GLN A 52 -7.35 -7.39 0.95
N LYS A 53 -7.05 -8.30 0.01
CA LYS A 53 -6.23 -9.49 0.27
C LYS A 53 -4.84 -9.11 0.78
N ALA A 54 -4.17 -8.15 0.15
CA ALA A 54 -2.85 -7.68 0.58
C ALA A 54 -2.87 -7.05 1.97
N LYS A 55 -3.90 -6.25 2.29
CA LYS A 55 -4.11 -5.71 3.64
C LYS A 55 -4.36 -6.81 4.66
N LEU A 56 -5.14 -7.83 4.30
CA LEU A 56 -5.42 -8.97 5.17
C LEU A 56 -4.14 -9.75 5.49
N VAL A 57 -3.28 -10.02 4.50
CA VAL A 57 -1.97 -10.66 4.73
C VAL A 57 -1.16 -9.90 5.78
N MET A 58 -1.05 -8.57 5.63
CA MET A 58 -0.34 -7.74 6.61
C MET A 58 -0.98 -7.77 8.00
N ALA A 59 -2.31 -7.65 8.06
CA ALA A 59 -3.04 -7.71 9.33
C ALA A 59 -2.86 -9.07 10.05
N THR A 60 -2.91 -10.17 9.31
CA THR A 60 -2.66 -11.53 9.84
C THR A 60 -1.24 -11.67 10.39
N LEU A 61 -0.26 -11.00 9.77
CA LEU A 61 1.12 -10.98 10.22
C LEU A 61 1.41 -9.91 11.28
N HIS A 62 0.38 -9.19 11.76
CA HIS A 62 0.49 -8.09 12.72
C HIS A 62 1.42 -6.96 12.22
N MET A 63 1.50 -6.77 10.90
CA MET A 63 2.22 -5.66 10.28
C MET A 63 1.35 -4.40 10.26
N PRO A 64 1.93 -3.21 10.42
CA PRO A 64 1.19 -1.95 10.43
C PRO A 64 0.70 -1.60 9.02
N VAL A 65 -0.54 -1.96 8.70
CA VAL A 65 -1.17 -1.73 7.37
C VAL A 65 -1.03 -0.28 6.92
N GLU A 66 -1.09 0.67 7.84
CA GLU A 66 -1.15 2.09 7.53
C GLU A 66 0.22 2.69 7.17
N GLU A 67 1.31 1.98 7.47
CA GLU A 67 2.66 2.29 6.94
C GLU A 67 2.83 1.81 5.48
N HIS A 68 1.88 1.04 4.97
CA HIS A 68 1.98 0.37 3.69
C HIS A 68 0.89 0.78 2.70
N PHE A 69 -0.27 1.20 3.20
CA PHE A 69 -1.43 1.60 2.42
C PHE A 69 -1.99 2.93 2.93
N ARG A 70 -1.96 3.96 2.08
CA ARG A 70 -2.63 5.23 2.39
C ARG A 70 -3.68 5.56 1.34
N ARG A 71 -4.93 5.69 1.79
CA ARG A 71 -6.01 6.17 0.91
C ARG A 71 -5.76 7.63 0.55
N ILE A 72 -5.93 7.95 -0.72
CA ILE A 72 -5.85 9.31 -1.25
C ILE A 72 -7.01 9.55 -2.22
N TYR A 73 -7.25 10.81 -2.53
CA TYR A 73 -8.21 11.21 -3.54
C TYR A 73 -7.46 11.97 -4.64
N ARG A 74 -7.67 11.56 -5.88
CA ARG A 74 -7.02 12.12 -7.06
C ARG A 74 -8.08 12.68 -8.00
N THR A 75 -7.68 13.65 -8.82
CA THR A 75 -8.54 14.24 -9.84
C THR A 75 -8.05 13.86 -11.23
N ARG A 76 -8.95 13.37 -12.08
CA ARG A 76 -8.71 13.14 -13.50
C ARG A 76 -9.93 13.62 -14.27
N GLU A 77 -9.71 14.44 -15.30
CA GLU A 77 -10.79 14.95 -16.18
C GLU A 77 -11.95 15.61 -15.42
N GLY A 78 -11.64 16.32 -14.31
CA GLY A 78 -12.63 16.99 -13.47
C GLY A 78 -13.39 16.06 -12.50
N LEU A 79 -13.14 14.75 -12.53
CA LEU A 79 -13.71 13.79 -11.59
C LEU A 79 -12.73 13.48 -10.46
N VAL A 80 -13.25 13.39 -9.23
CA VAL A 80 -12.49 12.92 -8.06
C VAL A 80 -12.67 11.41 -7.93
N TYR A 81 -11.58 10.67 -7.86
CA TYR A 81 -11.57 9.22 -7.64
C TYR A 81 -10.69 8.83 -6.45
N CYS A 82 -11.03 7.70 -5.85
CA CYS A 82 -10.29 7.12 -4.73
C CYS A 82 -9.12 6.28 -5.25
N ASP A 83 -7.94 6.46 -4.67
CA ASP A 83 -6.73 5.69 -4.99
C ASP A 83 -5.99 5.36 -3.68
N TYR A 84 -4.93 4.55 -3.77
CA TYR A 84 -4.04 4.31 -2.65
C TYR A 84 -2.60 4.63 -3.05
N LYS A 85 -1.86 5.30 -2.16
CA LYS A 85 -0.41 5.22 -2.17
C LYS A 85 0.03 3.96 -1.45
N LEU A 86 0.98 3.26 -2.06
CA LEU A 86 1.48 1.97 -1.62
C LEU A 86 2.98 2.07 -1.34
N SER A 87 3.42 1.44 -0.26
CA SER A 87 4.82 1.06 -0.13
C SER A 87 5.18 0.02 -1.20
N HIS A 88 6.48 -0.18 -1.45
CA HIS A 88 6.92 -1.20 -2.40
C HIS A 88 6.48 -2.63 -2.02
N VAL A 89 6.44 -2.95 -0.72
CA VAL A 89 5.96 -4.25 -0.23
C VAL A 89 4.47 -4.41 -0.52
N ALA A 90 3.65 -3.40 -0.22
CA ALA A 90 2.22 -3.41 -0.53
C ALA A 90 1.98 -3.55 -2.03
N TYR A 91 2.74 -2.84 -2.85
CA TYR A 91 2.64 -2.92 -4.31
C TYR A 91 2.80 -4.35 -4.82
N ILE A 92 3.85 -5.04 -4.40
CA ILE A 92 4.10 -6.43 -4.76
C ILE A 92 3.00 -7.33 -4.22
N LEU A 93 2.60 -7.17 -2.94
CA LEU A 93 1.54 -7.97 -2.34
C LEU A 93 0.21 -7.83 -3.07
N VAL A 94 -0.15 -6.64 -3.53
CA VAL A 94 -1.35 -6.43 -4.36
C VAL A 94 -1.22 -7.18 -5.68
N GLY A 95 -0.07 -7.05 -6.36
CA GLY A 95 0.19 -7.73 -7.62
C GLY A 95 0.11 -9.26 -7.54
N ILE A 96 0.68 -9.88 -6.49
CA ILE A 96 0.63 -11.33 -6.33
C ILE A 96 -0.73 -11.84 -5.84
N ASN A 97 -1.53 -11.01 -5.16
CA ASN A 97 -2.86 -11.39 -4.68
C ASN A 97 -3.99 -11.05 -5.66
N GLY A 98 -3.62 -10.62 -6.87
CA GLY A 98 -4.51 -10.43 -8.00
C GLY A 98 -5.37 -11.65 -8.32
N ASP A 99 -6.29 -11.50 -9.26
CA ASP A 99 -7.01 -12.67 -9.79
C ASP A 99 -6.03 -13.62 -10.48
N VAL A 100 -5.91 -14.84 -9.98
CA VAL A 100 -5.01 -15.87 -10.51
C VAL A 100 -5.46 -16.40 -11.88
N SER A 101 -6.70 -16.13 -12.29
CA SER A 101 -7.16 -16.39 -13.65
C SER A 101 -6.50 -15.45 -14.67
N ASN A 102 -6.02 -14.29 -14.22
CA ASN A 102 -5.25 -13.36 -15.04
C ASN A 102 -3.83 -13.90 -15.28
N LYS A 103 -3.47 -14.06 -16.56
CA LYS A 103 -2.18 -14.61 -16.99
C LYS A 103 -0.97 -13.83 -16.43
N LYS A 104 -1.10 -12.51 -16.29
CA LYS A 104 -0.03 -11.66 -15.75
C LYS A 104 0.19 -11.91 -14.27
N VAL A 105 -0.89 -12.01 -13.49
CA VAL A 105 -0.82 -12.36 -12.05
C VAL A 105 -0.20 -13.74 -11.87
N ALA A 106 -0.69 -14.75 -12.61
CA ALA A 106 -0.14 -16.10 -12.58
C ALA A 106 1.35 -16.13 -12.95
N SER A 107 1.75 -15.35 -13.96
CA SER A 107 3.16 -15.19 -14.35
C SER A 107 4.00 -14.54 -13.26
N ILE A 108 3.50 -13.50 -12.58
CA ILE A 108 4.22 -12.87 -11.47
C ILE A 108 4.43 -13.87 -10.33
N GLN A 109 3.39 -14.62 -9.94
CA GLN A 109 3.49 -15.64 -8.90
C GLN A 109 4.52 -16.71 -9.27
N TYR A 110 4.48 -17.21 -10.51
CA TYR A 110 5.42 -18.23 -10.96
C TYR A 110 6.86 -17.73 -11.04
N GLU A 111 7.08 -16.52 -11.58
CA GLU A 111 8.42 -15.91 -11.63
C GLU A 111 8.99 -15.63 -10.24
N LEU A 112 8.13 -15.27 -9.27
CA LEU A 112 8.55 -15.10 -7.88
C LEU A 112 9.02 -16.42 -7.27
N ILE A 113 8.31 -17.52 -7.53
CA ILE A 113 8.73 -18.88 -7.12
C ILE A 113 10.04 -19.27 -7.81
N LYS A 114 10.16 -19.04 -9.13
CA LYS A 114 11.40 -19.32 -9.87
C LYS A 114 12.60 -18.62 -9.25
N ARG A 115 12.47 -17.33 -8.93
CA ARG A 115 13.52 -16.54 -8.27
C ARG A 115 13.85 -17.06 -6.88
N LEU A 116 12.84 -17.39 -6.07
CA LEU A 116 13.04 -17.95 -4.73
C LEU A 116 13.78 -19.29 -4.76
N LEU A 117 13.47 -20.14 -5.75
CA LEU A 117 14.08 -21.46 -5.92
C LEU A 117 15.35 -21.45 -6.78
N SER A 118 15.79 -20.28 -7.27
CA SER A 118 16.89 -20.14 -8.23
C SER A 118 16.72 -21.01 -9.49
N ILE A 119 15.48 -21.28 -9.88
CA ILE A 119 15.16 -22.01 -11.11
C ILE A 119 15.32 -21.03 -12.27
N LYS A 120 16.28 -21.30 -13.16
CA LYS A 120 16.53 -20.48 -14.37
C LYS A 120 15.32 -20.51 -15.31
#